data_AF-A0A7X0RI08-F1
#
_entry.id   AF-A0A7X0RI08-F1
#
_cell.length_a   1.000
_cell.length_b   1.000
_cell.length_c   1.000
_cell.angle_alpha   90.00
_cell.angle_beta   90.00
_cell.angle_gamma   90.00
#
_symmetry.space_group_name_H-M   'P 1'
#
loop_
_entity.id
_entity.type
_entity.pdbx_description
1 polymer ?
#
loop_
_entity_poly.entity_id
_entity_poly.type
_entity_poly.pdbx_seq_one_letter_code
_entity_poly.pdbx_strand_id
1 'polypeptide(L)'
;MDVEDERRALALLQERGGWDLVTGAAVQAFLRTQGYGSWSLLRSIDAEQTLTHWLDRLAVLGHPEALSPGELWLEIERVSLRKADASAASYAAFKEGSGPTEPHDREAAVAAGELVLLWRRMANVETTAAGKTGCLVTAESYVRAANGHRDAAR
;
A
#
# COMPACT_ATOMS: atom_id res chain seq x y z
N MET A 1 -18.71 -2.44 13.24
CA MET A 1 -18.42 -2.25 11.80
C MET A 1 -19.05 -3.43 11.09
N ASP A 2 -19.90 -3.19 10.09
CA ASP A 2 -20.67 -4.26 9.45
C ASP A 2 -19.74 -5.11 8.57
N VAL A 3 -19.70 -6.42 8.81
CA VAL A 3 -18.91 -7.39 8.04
C VAL A 3 -19.32 -7.36 6.57
N GLU A 4 -20.58 -7.02 6.30
CA GLU A 4 -21.10 -6.88 4.95
C GLU A 4 -20.48 -5.67 4.21
N ASP A 5 -20.26 -4.56 4.91
CA ASP A 5 -19.64 -3.36 4.32
C ASP A 5 -18.16 -3.61 3.99
N GLU A 6 -17.44 -4.36 4.83
CA GLU A 6 -16.05 -4.74 4.54
C GLU A 6 -15.96 -5.61 3.29
N ARG A 7 -16.84 -6.60 3.16
CA ARG A 7 -16.90 -7.49 1.99
C ARG A 7 -17.25 -6.73 0.71
N ARG A 8 -18.22 -5.81 0.78
CA ARG A 8 -18.61 -4.98 -0.37
C ARG A 8 -17.51 -4.03 -0.81
N ALA A 9 -16.83 -3.38 0.14
CA ALA A 9 -15.72 -2.50 -0.16
C ALA A 9 -14.55 -3.28 -0.80
N LEU A 10 -14.28 -4.50 -0.33
CA LEU A 10 -13.29 -5.38 -0.94
C LEU A 10 -13.66 -5.76 -2.38
N ALA A 11 -14.89 -6.22 -2.60
CA ALA A 11 -15.36 -6.59 -3.94
C ALA A 11 -15.25 -5.41 -4.93
N LEU A 12 -15.59 -4.20 -4.49
CA LEU A 12 -15.50 -2.99 -5.28
C LEU A 12 -14.04 -2.63 -5.63
N LEU A 13 -13.11 -2.78 -4.69
CA LEU A 13 -11.67 -2.59 -4.96
C LEU A 13 -11.13 -3.63 -5.94
N GLN A 14 -11.56 -4.88 -5.85
CA GLN A 14 -11.17 -5.93 -6.80
C GLN A 14 -11.70 -5.66 -8.20
N GLU A 15 -12.97 -5.24 -8.32
CA GLU A 15 -13.61 -4.90 -9.59
C GLU A 15 -12.93 -3.71 -10.27
N ARG A 16 -12.68 -2.63 -9.53
CA ARG A 16 -12.10 -1.39 -10.08
C ARG A 16 -10.59 -1.49 -10.33
N GLY A 17 -9.87 -2.18 -9.44
CA GLY A 17 -8.42 -2.32 -9.53
C GLY A 17 -7.95 -3.51 -10.36
N GLY A 18 -8.83 -4.46 -10.70
CA GLY A 18 -8.46 -5.72 -11.33
C GLY A 18 -7.61 -6.61 -10.42
N TRP A 19 -7.76 -6.47 -9.10
CA TRP A 19 -6.89 -7.11 -8.11
C TRP A 19 -7.44 -8.45 -7.61
N ASP A 20 -6.54 -9.38 -7.30
CA ASP A 20 -6.89 -10.60 -6.58
C ASP A 20 -7.34 -10.30 -5.14
N LEU A 21 -7.91 -11.30 -4.47
CA LEU A 21 -8.49 -11.15 -3.13
C LEU A 21 -7.46 -10.65 -2.11
N VAL A 22 -6.23 -11.14 -2.21
CA VAL A 22 -5.18 -10.85 -1.23
C VAL A 22 -4.68 -9.42 -1.41
N THR A 23 -4.49 -9.00 -2.66
CA THR A 23 -4.09 -7.64 -3.04
C THR A 23 -5.18 -6.63 -2.70
N GLY A 24 -6.43 -6.95 -3.02
CA GLY A 24 -7.59 -6.12 -2.63
C GLY A 24 -7.69 -5.95 -1.12
N ALA A 25 -7.49 -7.01 -0.34
CA ALA A 25 -7.53 -6.94 1.13
C ALA A 25 -6.38 -6.10 1.70
N ALA A 26 -5.17 -6.21 1.13
CA ALA A 26 -4.03 -5.40 1.53
C ALA A 26 -4.25 -3.90 1.21
N VAL A 27 -4.80 -3.59 0.03
CA VAL A 27 -5.17 -2.21 -0.35
C VAL A 27 -6.26 -1.68 0.57
N GLN A 28 -7.28 -2.48 0.88
CA GLN A 28 -8.35 -2.07 1.81
C GLN A 28 -7.80 -1.78 3.22
N ALA A 29 -6.88 -2.60 3.71
CA ALA A 29 -6.21 -2.37 4.99
C ALA A 29 -5.39 -1.07 4.96
N PHE A 30 -4.63 -0.83 3.89
CA PHE A 30 -3.88 0.41 3.70
C PHE A 30 -4.79 1.64 3.65
N LEU A 31 -5.86 1.63 2.85
CA LEU A 31 -6.80 2.75 2.77
C LEU A 31 -7.43 3.06 4.14
N ARG A 32 -7.69 2.03 4.94
CA ARG A 32 -8.16 2.18 6.32
C ARG A 32 -7.14 2.89 7.22
N THR A 33 -5.84 2.64 7.07
CA THR A 33 -4.81 3.38 7.83
C THR A 33 -4.72 4.84 7.39
N GLN A 34 -5.06 5.13 6.13
CA GLN A 34 -5.15 6.50 5.61
C GLN A 34 -6.42 7.26 6.02
N GLY A 35 -7.36 6.61 6.72
CA GLY A 35 -8.61 7.19 7.20
C GLY A 35 -9.84 6.77 6.38
N TYR A 36 -9.67 5.99 5.32
CA TYR A 36 -10.75 5.52 4.46
C TYR A 36 -11.27 4.16 4.92
N GLY A 37 -12.21 4.17 5.86
CA GLY A 37 -12.93 2.96 6.28
C GLY A 37 -13.91 2.46 5.20
N SER A 38 -14.41 1.22 5.35
CA SER A 38 -15.30 0.56 4.38
C SER A 38 -16.52 1.39 3.99
N TRP A 39 -17.14 2.06 4.96
CA TRP A 39 -18.27 2.97 4.70
C TRP A 39 -17.87 4.16 3.81
N SER A 40 -16.70 4.76 4.04
CA SER A 40 -16.20 5.84 3.19
C SER A 40 -15.93 5.29 1.79
N LEU A 41 -15.23 4.16 1.66
CA LEU A 41 -14.88 3.54 0.37
C LEU A 41 -16.12 3.30 -0.50
N LEU A 42 -17.20 2.78 0.09
CA LEU A 42 -18.46 2.53 -0.60
C LEU A 42 -19.20 3.79 -1.06
N ARG A 43 -18.92 4.95 -0.47
CA ARG A 43 -19.61 6.23 -0.73
C ARG A 43 -18.77 7.21 -1.55
N SER A 44 -17.45 7.12 -1.47
CA SER A 44 -16.51 8.10 -2.02
C SER A 44 -15.97 7.74 -3.40
N ILE A 45 -16.19 6.51 -3.87
CA ILE A 45 -15.82 6.07 -5.23
C ILE A 45 -16.51 6.89 -6.33
N ASP A 46 -17.65 7.51 -6.03
CA ASP A 46 -18.38 8.38 -6.96
C ASP A 46 -18.27 9.88 -6.64
N ALA A 47 -17.58 10.30 -5.57
CA ALA A 47 -17.72 11.67 -5.05
C ALA A 47 -16.45 12.34 -4.46
N GLU A 48 -15.34 11.65 -4.24
CA GLU A 48 -14.21 12.22 -3.47
C GLU A 48 -12.89 12.17 -4.25
N GLN A 49 -12.40 13.34 -4.68
CA GLN A 49 -11.15 13.49 -5.46
C GLN A 49 -9.95 12.81 -4.79
N THR A 50 -9.90 12.78 -3.46
CA THR A 50 -8.79 12.18 -2.71
C THR A 50 -8.83 10.66 -2.72
N LEU A 51 -10.01 10.02 -2.64
CA LEU A 51 -10.10 8.57 -2.78
C LEU A 51 -9.81 8.17 -4.23
N THR A 52 -10.37 8.88 -5.21
CA THR A 52 -10.07 8.66 -6.63
C THR A 52 -8.57 8.79 -6.89
N HIS A 53 -7.90 9.80 -6.31
CA HIS A 53 -6.44 9.94 -6.39
C HIS A 53 -5.69 8.69 -5.87
N TRP A 54 -6.07 8.16 -4.71
CA TRP A 54 -5.46 6.95 -4.17
C TRP A 54 -5.73 5.72 -5.04
N LEU A 55 -6.97 5.57 -5.53
CA LEU A 55 -7.34 4.46 -6.39
C LEU A 55 -6.62 4.51 -7.72
N ASP A 56 -6.53 5.68 -8.37
CA ASP A 56 -5.79 5.86 -9.62
C ASP A 56 -4.30 5.58 -9.42
N ARG A 57 -3.71 6.11 -8.34
CA ARG A 57 -2.30 5.90 -7.99
C ARG A 57 -2.00 4.42 -7.76
N LEU A 58 -2.83 3.72 -6.99
CA LEU A 58 -2.65 2.30 -6.69
C LEU A 58 -2.99 1.42 -7.89
N ALA A 59 -3.96 1.80 -8.72
CA ALA A 59 -4.34 1.09 -9.93
C ALA A 59 -3.18 1.04 -10.93
N VAL A 60 -2.48 2.17 -11.15
CA VAL A 60 -1.27 2.21 -12.01
C VAL A 60 -0.19 1.24 -11.52
N LEU A 61 0.02 1.17 -10.21
CA LEU A 61 1.04 0.29 -9.61
C LEU A 61 0.64 -1.19 -9.67
N GLY A 62 -0.66 -1.48 -9.50
CA GLY A 62 -1.21 -2.83 -9.52
C GLY A 62 -1.57 -3.38 -10.91
N HIS A 63 -1.58 -2.56 -11.97
CA HIS A 63 -2.00 -2.98 -13.30
C HIS A 63 -0.96 -3.94 -13.94
N PRO A 64 -1.34 -5.16 -14.38
CA PRO A 64 -0.39 -6.19 -14.77
C PRO A 64 0.52 -5.80 -15.95
N GLU A 65 0.03 -5.03 -16.92
CA GLU A 65 0.75 -4.71 -18.16
C GLU A 65 1.50 -3.36 -18.20
N ALA A 66 1.45 -2.55 -17.13
CA ALA A 66 1.90 -1.15 -17.21
C ALA A 66 3.43 -0.92 -17.23
N LEU A 67 4.25 -1.94 -16.99
CA LEU A 67 5.69 -1.87 -16.69
C LEU A 67 6.35 -3.22 -17.00
N SER A 68 7.50 -3.21 -17.65
CA SER A 68 8.38 -4.38 -17.80
C SER A 68 9.01 -4.77 -16.45
N PRO A 69 9.55 -5.99 -16.30
CA PRO A 69 10.23 -6.41 -15.06
C PRO A 69 11.39 -5.48 -14.64
N GLY A 70 12.13 -4.92 -15.60
CA GLY A 70 13.20 -3.96 -15.32
C GLY A 70 12.67 -2.63 -14.78
N GLU A 71 11.59 -2.11 -15.35
CA GLU A 71 10.93 -0.89 -14.87
C GLU A 71 10.27 -1.10 -13.50
N LEU A 72 9.71 -2.28 -13.24
CA LEU A 72 9.21 -2.69 -11.94
C LEU A 72 10.31 -2.65 -10.87
N TRP A 73 11.51 -3.14 -11.19
CA TRP A 73 12.63 -3.12 -10.26
C TRP A 73 13.09 -1.69 -9.94
N LEU A 74 13.23 -0.83 -10.95
CA LEU A 74 13.57 0.58 -10.74
C LEU A 74 12.53 1.31 -9.88
N GLU A 75 11.25 1.00 -10.09
CA GLU A 75 10.17 1.55 -9.28
C GLU A 75 10.22 1.03 -7.83
N ILE A 76 10.50 -0.26 -7.61
CA ILE A 76 10.73 -0.84 -6.29
C ILE A 76 11.89 -0.14 -5.58
N GLU A 77 13.02 0.08 -6.25
CA GLU A 77 14.18 0.78 -5.68
C GLU A 77 13.82 2.20 -5.28
N ARG A 78 13.14 2.94 -6.18
CA ARG A 78 12.70 4.32 -5.93
C ARG A 78 11.79 4.42 -4.71
N VAL A 79 10.78 3.56 -4.62
CA VAL A 79 9.83 3.58 -3.49
C VAL A 79 10.50 3.10 -2.21
N SER A 80 11.44 2.15 -2.29
CA SER A 80 12.22 1.68 -1.13
C SER A 80 13.08 2.79 -0.53
N LEU A 81 13.74 3.59 -1.37
CA LEU A 81 14.52 4.76 -0.93
C LEU A 81 13.61 5.80 -0.25
N ARG A 82 12.48 6.14 -0.88
CA ARG A 82 11.53 7.09 -0.30
C ARG A 82 11.01 6.62 1.07
N LYS A 83 10.74 5.31 1.22
CA LYS A 83 10.35 4.73 2.51
C LYS A 83 11.48 4.87 3.54
N ALA A 84 12.72 4.56 3.16
CA ALA A 84 13.88 4.65 4.04
C ALA A 84 14.11 6.09 4.51
N ASP A 85 14.04 7.07 3.61
CA ASP A 85 14.18 8.49 3.91
C ASP A 85 13.08 8.97 4.86
N ALA A 86 11.82 8.59 4.61
CA ALA A 86 10.70 8.91 5.51
C ALA A 86 10.88 8.28 6.90
N SER A 87 11.34 7.02 6.97
CA SER A 87 11.61 6.35 8.25
C SER A 87 12.75 7.02 9.02
N ALA A 88 13.81 7.45 8.31
CA ALA A 88 14.94 8.16 8.90
C ALA A 88 14.54 9.54 9.42
N ALA A 89 13.72 10.29 8.66
CA ALA A 89 13.18 11.58 9.08
C ALA A 89 12.27 11.46 10.31
N SER A 90 11.39 10.46 10.36
CA SER A 90 10.57 10.18 11.54
C SER A 90 11.44 9.91 12.78
N TYR A 91 12.45 9.05 12.65
CA TYR A 91 13.35 8.73 13.75
C TYR A 91 14.16 9.95 14.22
N ALA A 92 14.64 10.79 13.29
CA ALA A 92 15.32 12.04 13.62
C ALA A 92 14.40 12.99 14.41
N ALA A 93 13.17 13.21 13.94
CA ALA A 93 12.18 14.06 14.62
C ALA A 93 11.85 13.54 16.03
N PHE A 94 11.69 12.22 16.18
CA PHE A 94 11.49 11.58 17.48
C PHE A 94 12.67 11.80 18.43
N LYS A 95 13.91 11.60 17.94
CA LYS A 95 15.12 11.70 18.76
C LYS A 95 15.44 13.12 19.19
N GLU A 96 15.21 14.08 18.32
CA GLU A 96 15.52 15.49 18.55
C GLU A 96 14.38 16.23 19.26
N GLY A 97 13.18 15.63 19.35
CA GLY A 97 11.99 16.30 19.86
C GLY A 97 11.58 17.51 19.01
N SER A 98 12.06 17.56 17.75
CA SER A 98 12.06 18.74 16.89
C SER A 98 10.80 18.89 16.02
N GLY A 99 9.81 18.01 16.18
CA GLY A 99 8.53 18.12 15.48
C GLY A 99 7.65 16.87 15.57
N PRO A 100 6.45 16.91 14.97
CA PRO A 100 5.57 15.74 14.90
C PRO A 100 6.16 14.68 13.97
N THR A 101 6.18 13.41 14.41
CA THR A 101 6.61 12.26 13.57
C THR A 101 5.55 11.86 12.55
N GLU A 102 4.28 12.20 12.81
CA GLU A 102 3.11 11.77 12.03
C GLU A 102 3.22 11.98 10.51
N PRO A 103 3.75 13.09 9.96
CA PRO A 103 3.85 13.26 8.51
C PRO A 103 4.84 12.26 7.88
N HIS A 104 5.96 12.01 8.54
CA HIS A 104 7.00 11.09 8.08
C HIS A 104 6.56 9.64 8.24
N ASP A 105 5.89 9.32 9.33
CA ASP A 105 5.25 8.05 9.60
C ASP A 105 4.19 7.72 8.52
N ARG A 106 3.38 8.72 8.14
CA ARG A 106 2.40 8.56 7.07
C ARG A 106 3.04 8.28 5.73
N GLU A 107 4.09 9.03 5.36
CA GLU A 107 4.80 8.82 4.09
C GLU A 107 5.48 7.43 4.06
N ALA A 108 6.05 6.98 5.17
CA ALA A 108 6.62 5.64 5.28
C ALA A 108 5.55 4.54 5.11
N ALA A 109 4.36 4.74 5.69
CA ALA A 109 3.21 3.84 5.51
C ALA A 109 2.68 3.81 4.07
N VAL A 110 2.61 4.98 3.42
CA VAL A 110 2.24 5.12 1.99
C VAL A 110 3.23 4.36 1.12
N ALA A 111 4.53 4.62 1.28
CA ALA A 111 5.56 3.94 0.51
C ALA A 111 5.57 2.42 0.76
N ALA A 112 5.29 1.97 1.98
CA ALA A 112 5.12 0.55 2.28
C ALA A 112 3.92 -0.05 1.53
N GLY A 113 2.76 0.62 1.50
CA GLY A 113 1.58 0.16 0.75
C GLY A 113 1.85 0.02 -0.76
N GLU A 114 2.59 0.96 -1.34
CA GLU A 114 3.02 0.88 -2.74
C GLU A 114 3.99 -0.28 -3.00
N LEU A 115 4.93 -0.54 -2.08
CA LEU A 115 5.84 -1.68 -2.17
C LEU A 115 5.11 -3.02 -2.13
N VAL A 116 4.01 -3.15 -1.37
CA VAL A 116 3.17 -4.37 -1.39
C VAL A 116 2.69 -4.67 -2.81
N LEU A 117 2.18 -3.66 -3.51
CA LEU A 117 1.67 -3.82 -4.87
C LEU A 117 2.78 -4.16 -5.86
N LEU A 118 3.89 -3.43 -5.80
CA LEU A 118 5.03 -3.64 -6.70
C LEU A 118 5.66 -5.02 -6.52
N TRP A 119 5.85 -5.48 -5.28
CA TRP A 119 6.41 -6.81 -5.02
C TRP A 119 5.46 -7.95 -5.39
N ARG A 120 4.14 -7.79 -5.18
CA ARG A 120 3.16 -8.77 -5.67
C ARG A 120 3.15 -8.85 -7.19
N ARG A 121 3.32 -7.71 -7.85
CA ARG A 121 3.43 -7.65 -9.30
C ARG A 121 4.73 -8.27 -9.81
N MET A 122 5.85 -8.01 -9.13
CA MET A 122 7.11 -8.69 -9.40
C MET A 122 6.95 -10.21 -9.29
N ALA A 123 6.21 -10.69 -8.29
CA ALA A 123 5.91 -12.12 -8.13
C ALA A 123 5.14 -12.71 -9.32
N ASN A 124 4.28 -11.93 -9.99
CA ASN A 124 3.51 -12.38 -11.15
C ASN A 124 4.35 -12.51 -12.43
N VAL A 125 5.35 -11.65 -12.60
CA VAL A 125 6.28 -11.70 -13.74
C VAL A 125 7.48 -12.62 -13.49
N GLU A 126 7.69 -13.03 -12.24
CA GLU A 126 8.73 -13.99 -11.88
C GLU A 126 8.50 -15.37 -12.47
N THR A 127 9.58 -15.94 -13.01
CA THR A 127 9.53 -17.20 -13.76
C THR A 127 9.86 -18.41 -12.89
N THR A 128 10.53 -18.20 -11.76
CA THR A 128 10.92 -19.27 -10.85
C THR A 128 10.00 -19.31 -9.63
N ALA A 129 9.73 -20.52 -9.12
CA ALA A 129 8.94 -20.69 -7.90
C ALA A 129 9.62 -20.02 -6.68
N ALA A 130 10.96 -20.08 -6.61
CA ALA A 130 11.73 -19.43 -5.56
C ALA A 130 11.65 -17.89 -5.64
N GLY A 131 11.82 -17.31 -6.85
CA GLY A 131 11.70 -15.87 -7.07
C GLY A 131 10.31 -15.34 -6.76
N LYS A 132 9.26 -16.03 -7.24
CA LYS A 132 7.86 -15.73 -6.91
C LYS A 132 7.62 -15.75 -5.40
N THR A 133 8.10 -16.78 -4.70
CA THR A 133 7.96 -16.89 -3.24
C THR A 133 8.69 -15.74 -2.52
N GLY A 134 9.92 -15.43 -2.93
CA GLY A 134 10.69 -14.32 -2.34
C GLY A 134 9.98 -12.97 -2.48
N CYS A 135 9.38 -12.71 -3.65
CA CYS A 135 8.60 -11.50 -3.89
C CYS A 135 7.36 -11.41 -2.99
N LEU A 136 6.61 -12.52 -2.85
CA LEU A 136 5.42 -12.56 -1.99
C LEU A 136 5.75 -12.39 -0.50
N VAL A 137 6.83 -13.03 -0.02
CA VAL A 137 7.32 -12.87 1.36
C VAL A 137 7.73 -11.42 1.62
N THR A 138 8.42 -10.81 0.65
CA THR A 138 8.83 -9.40 0.75
C THR A 138 7.62 -8.48 0.80
N ALA A 139 6.62 -8.69 -0.06
CA ALA A 139 5.37 -7.95 -0.02
C ALA A 139 4.69 -8.04 1.35
N GLU A 140 4.62 -9.23 1.94
CA GLU A 140 4.00 -9.45 3.25
C GLU A 140 4.73 -8.71 4.39
N SER A 141 6.06 -8.59 4.30
CA SER A 141 6.83 -7.78 5.27
C SER A 141 6.41 -6.31 5.25
N TYR A 142 6.06 -5.77 4.08
CA TYR A 142 5.58 -4.39 3.92
C TYR A 142 4.13 -4.20 4.33
N VAL A 143 3.28 -5.23 4.25
CA VAL A 143 1.91 -5.17 4.79
C VAL A 143 1.96 -4.86 6.30
N ARG A 144 2.85 -5.52 7.04
CA ARG A 144 3.04 -5.25 8.47
C ARG A 144 3.53 -3.82 8.71
N ALA A 145 4.49 -3.35 7.92
CA ALA A 145 5.01 -1.99 8.03
C ALA A 145 3.94 -0.92 7.72
N ALA A 146 3.09 -1.14 6.73
CA ALA A 146 1.99 -0.23 6.38
C ALA A 146 0.90 -0.16 7.46
N ASN A 147 0.71 -1.24 8.22
CA ASN A 147 -0.32 -1.37 9.25
C ASN A 147 0.17 -1.00 10.67
N GLY A 148 1.46 -1.13 10.96
CA GLY A 148 2.03 -0.99 12.30
C GLY A 148 2.02 0.41 12.92
N HIS A 149 1.76 1.47 12.14
CA HIS A 149 1.80 2.86 12.64
C HIS A 149 0.70 3.21 13.67
N ARG A 150 -0.38 2.42 13.78
CA ARG A 150 -1.41 2.64 14.80
C ARG A 150 -1.12 2.01 16.16
N ASP A 151 -0.30 0.95 16.19
CA ASP A 151 -0.04 0.22 17.44
C ASP A 151 1.01 0.91 18.31
N ALA A 152 1.86 1.78 17.74
CA ALA A 152 2.85 2.55 18.49
C ALA A 152 2.30 3.84 19.14
N ALA A 153 1.07 4.23 18.82
CA ALA A 153 0.42 5.45 19.29
C ALA A 153 -0.62 5.22 20.42
N ARG A 154 -0.64 4.02 21.01
CA ARG A 154 -1.46 3.64 22.17
C ARG A 154 -0.58 3.28 23.36
#